data_AF-A0A257RW26-F1
#
_entry.id   AF-A0A257RW26-F1
#
_cell.length_a   1.000
_cell.length_b   1.000
_cell.length_c   1.000
_cell.angle_alpha   90.00
_cell.angle_beta   90.00
_cell.angle_gamma   90.00
#
_symmetry.space_group_name_H-M   'P 1'
#
loop_
_entity.id
_entity.type
_entity.pdbx_description
1 polymer ?
#
loop_
_entity_poly.entity_id
_entity_poly.type
_entity_poly.pdbx_seq_one_letter_code
_entity_poly.pdbx_strand_id
1 'polypeptide(L)' 'AHLAGAMGKPCHVLLSASCDWRWLLGRSDTPWYRSIRLHRQQTLGDWSMPIDAVLSALRG' A
#
# COMPACT_ATOMS: atom_id res chain seq x y z
N ALA A 1 -5.80 3.51 6.65
CA ALA A 1 -5.57 4.19 5.36
C ALA A 1 -6.29 5.53 5.28
N HIS A 2 -7.63 5.56 5.22
CA HIS A 2 -8.40 6.75 4.85
C HIS A 2 -8.20 7.98 5.74
N LEU A 3 -8.23 7.84 7.07
CA LEU A 3 -8.00 8.97 7.97
C LEU A 3 -6.59 9.56 7.82
N ALA A 4 -5.56 8.72 7.88
CA ALA A 4 -4.17 9.16 7.69
C ALA A 4 -3.96 9.84 6.32
N GLY A 5 -4.54 9.28 5.26
CA GLY A 5 -4.51 9.86 3.91
C GLY A 5 -5.22 11.20 3.81
N ALA A 6 -6.41 11.34 4.42
CA ALA A 6 -7.15 12.59 4.46
C ALA A 6 -6.40 13.68 5.24
N MET A 7 -5.63 13.29 6.26
CA MET A 7 -4.76 14.19 7.02
C MET A 7 -3.41 14.47 6.34
N GLY A 8 -3.16 13.91 5.15
CA GLY A 8 -1.88 14.04 4.44
C GLY A 8 -0.69 13.42 5.16
N LYS A 9 -0.92 12.51 6.11
CA LYS A 9 0.15 11.84 6.86
C LYS A 9 0.75 10.70 6.02
N PRO A 10 2.08 10.51 6.04
CA PRO A 10 2.71 9.33 5.45
C PRO A 10 2.08 8.05 5.99
N CYS A 11 1.67 7.14 5.10
CA CYS A 11 1.05 5.88 5.48
C CYS A 11 1.33 4.79 4.43
N HIS A 12 1.66 3.58 4.92
CA HIS A 12 1.87 2.40 4.09
C HIS A 12 0.64 1.51 4.19
N VAL A 13 0.10 1.05 3.05
CA VAL A 13 -1.09 0.19 3.01
C VAL A 13 -0.73 -1.12 2.32
N LEU A 14 -0.89 -2.22 3.06
CA LEU A 14 -0.77 -3.57 2.56
C LEU A 14 -2.09 -3.98 1.92
N LEU A 15 -2.06 -4.38 0.65
CA LEU A 15 -3.22 -4.77 -0.15
C LEU A 15 -3.16 -6.26 -0.45
N SER A 16 -4.26 -6.96 -0.20
CA SER A 16 -4.47 -8.33 -0.66
C SER A 16 -4.39 -8.40 -2.19
N ALA A 17 -4.00 -9.57 -2.73
CA ALA A 17 -4.05 -9.84 -4.16
C ALA A 17 -5.48 -9.64 -4.72
N SER A 18 -6.51 -9.84 -3.88
CA SER A 18 -7.93 -9.67 -4.19
C SER A 18 -8.53 -8.34 -3.70
N CYS A 19 -7.76 -7.26 -3.62
CA CYS A 19 -8.27 -6.00 -3.08
C CYS A 19 -9.34 -5.34 -3.98
N ASP A 20 -10.12 -4.45 -3.37
CA ASP A 20 -11.14 -3.64 -4.06
C ASP A 20 -10.57 -2.73 -5.17
N TRP A 21 -11.39 -2.43 -6.18
CA TRP A 21 -11.03 -1.74 -7.42
C TRP A 21 -10.48 -0.33 -7.20
N ARG A 22 -10.85 0.35 -6.11
CA ARG A 22 -10.43 1.73 -5.81
C ARG A 22 -8.92 1.88 -5.63
N TRP A 23 -8.21 0.77 -5.43
CA TRP A 23 -6.76 0.74 -5.29
C TRP A 23 -6.03 0.59 -6.62
N LEU A 24 -6.76 0.43 -7.74
CA LEU A 24 -6.25 0.27 -9.09
C LEU A 24 -5.23 -0.88 -9.22
N LEU A 25 -4.67 -1.09 -10.41
CA LEU A 25 -3.66 -2.12 -10.68
C LEU A 25 -2.41 -1.49 -11.29
N GLY A 26 -1.26 -2.15 -11.12
CA GLY A 26 0.01 -1.75 -11.73
C GLY A 26 0.65 -0.48 -11.14
N ARG A 27 0.24 -0.06 -9.95
CA ARG A 27 0.75 1.15 -9.30
C ARG A 27 0.93 0.99 -7.79
N SER A 28 1.86 1.76 -7.23
CA SER A 28 2.20 1.77 -5.80
C SER A 28 1.70 3.02 -5.06
N ASP A 29 0.91 3.86 -5.72
CA ASP A 29 0.31 5.08 -5.19
C ASP A 29 -1.21 5.05 -5.41
N THR A 30 -1.93 6.01 -4.83
CA THR A 30 -3.39 6.13 -4.97
C THR A 30 -3.78 7.55 -5.41
N PRO A 31 -4.73 7.69 -6.35
CA PRO A 31 -5.20 9.02 -6.79
C PRO A 31 -5.91 9.80 -5.67
N TRP A 32 -6.34 9.12 -4.60
CA TRP A 32 -7.13 9.73 -3.53
C TRP A 32 -6.27 10.37 -2.45
N TYR A 33 -5.08 9.82 -2.19
CA TYR A 33 -4.22 10.24 -1.08
C TYR A 33 -2.76 10.22 -1.50
N ARG A 34 -2.22 11.38 -1.87
CA ARG A 34 -0.84 11.52 -2.31
C ARG A 34 0.20 11.08 -1.25
N SER A 35 -0.17 11.10 0.03
CA SER A 35 0.70 10.68 1.14
C SER A 35 0.73 9.17 1.40
N ILE A 36 -0.06 8.38 0.65
CA ILE A 36 -0.14 6.92 0.83
C ILE A 36 0.72 6.18 -0.20
N ARG A 37 1.43 5.16 0.27
CA ARG A 37 2.11 4.16 -0.56
C ARG A 37 1.44 2.79 -0.40
N LEU A 38 1.15 2.15 -1.53
CA LEU A 38 0.51 0.83 -1.61
C LEU A 38 1.56 -0.26 -1.81
N HIS A 39 1.38 -1.38 -1.10
CA HIS A 39 2.22 -2.57 -1.16
C HIS A 39 1.30 -3.77 -1.37
N ARG A 40 1.45 -4.49 -2.48
CA ARG A 40 0.44 -5.46 -2.95
C ARG A 40 0.98 -6.88 -2.90
N GLN A 41 0.19 -7.80 -2.35
CA GLN A 41 0.49 -9.23 -2.47
C GLN A 41 0.52 -9.65 -3.94
N GLN A 42 1.54 -10.42 -4.30
CA GLN A 42 1.58 -11.12 -5.60
C GLN A 42 0.79 -12.44 -5.54
N THR A 43 0.88 -13.15 -4.43
CA THR A 43 0.19 -14.42 -4.20
C THR A 43 -0.74 -14.26 -2.99
N LEU A 44 -2.00 -14.66 -3.15
CA LEU A 44 -2.99 -14.55 -2.08
C LEU A 44 -2.52 -15.33 -0.85
N GLY A 45 -2.46 -14.64 0.29
CA GLY A 45 -2.02 -15.23 1.56
C GLY A 45 -0.52 -15.12 1.84
N ASP A 46 0.31 -14.84 0.82
CA ASP A 46 1.72 -14.54 1.02
C ASP A 46 1.94 -13.04 1.23
N TRP A 47 2.37 -12.67 2.43
CA TRP A 47 2.65 -11.29 2.81
C TRP A 47 4.13 -10.95 2.87
N SER A 48 5.02 -11.91 2.58
CA SER A 48 6.47 -11.76 2.73
C SER A 48 6.99 -10.56 1.94
N MET A 49 6.70 -10.52 0.64
CA MET A 49 7.18 -9.44 -0.23
C MET A 49 6.59 -8.06 0.14
N PRO A 50 5.27 -7.89 0.37
CA PRO A 50 4.73 -6.61 0.83
C PRO A 50 5.32 -6.13 2.16
N ILE A 51 5.59 -7.02 3.10
CA ILE A 51 6.21 -6.69 4.39
C ILE A 51 7.66 -6.24 4.18
N ASP A 52 8.44 -6.97 3.39
CA ASP A 52 9.83 -6.60 3.08
C ASP A 52 9.92 -5.23 2.39
N ALA A 53 8.99 -4.92 1.49
CA ALA A 53 8.91 -3.62 0.84
C ALA A 53 8.62 -2.48 1.83
N VAL A 54 7.77 -2.71 2.84
CA VAL A 54 7.54 -1.74 3.92
C VAL A 54 8.79 -1.57 4.77
N LEU A 55 9.45 -2.66 5.17
CA LEU A 55 10.68 -2.60 5.98
C LEU A 55 11.80 -1.86 5.25
N SER A 56 11.98 -2.12 3.96
CA SER A 56 12.97 -1.41 3.14
C SER A 56 12.68 0.09 3.07
N ALA A 57 11.41 0.47 2.96
CA ALA A 57 11.02 1.88 2.86
C ALA A 57 11.10 2.65 4.18
N LEU A 58 11.12 1.97 5.33
CA LEU A 58 11.26 2.58 6.66
C LEU A 58 12.72 2.65 7.15
N ARG A 59 13.63 1.89 6.52
CA ARG A 59 15.06 1.85 6.86
C ARG A 59 15.89 2.90 6.11
N GLY A 60 15.35 3.51 5.07
CA GLY A 60 15.95 4.64 4.36
C GLY A 60 15.42 5.96 4.89
#